data_AF-A0A2A5V1N4-F1
#
_entry.id   AF-A0A2A5V1N4-F1
#
_cell.length_a   1.000
_cell.length_b   1.000
_cell.length_c   1.000
_cell.angle_alpha   90.00
_cell.angle_beta   90.00
_cell.angle_gamma   90.00
#
_symmetry.space_group_name_H-M   'P 1'
#
loop_
_entity.id
_entity.type
_entity.pdbx_description
1 polymer ?
#
loop_
_entity_poly.entity_id
_entity_poly.type
_entity_poly.pdbx_seq_one_letter_code
_entity_poly.pdbx_strand_id
1 'polypeptide(L)'
;MTNKNKNKKGFTLIELLVVVAIIGALAAVGVVAYNGYIGAARENSTKSIHNGVAKYIANEAAKCALNEDATIMGAQECDDSTADIVTALTGENSPLQDKDPYDGGAAVVAAKPAEDPRGNVVMTKADVEVDGKTIQKIKIETCYDKACTAANTLSTTVQIFE
;
A
#
# COMPACT_ATOMS: atom_id res chain seq x y z
N MET A 1 50.05 30.66 -34.53
CA MET A 1 49.02 29.94 -33.74
C MET A 1 49.21 28.45 -33.94
N THR A 2 49.92 27.78 -33.02
CA THR A 2 50.29 26.37 -33.17
C THR A 2 49.08 25.50 -32.81
N ASN A 3 48.43 24.91 -33.81
CA ASN A 3 47.26 24.05 -33.63
C ASN A 3 47.72 22.70 -33.05
N LYS A 4 47.56 22.51 -31.74
CA LYS A 4 47.87 21.27 -31.03
C LYS A 4 46.79 20.25 -31.42
N ASN A 5 47.04 19.44 -32.44
CA ASN A 5 46.19 18.30 -32.79
C ASN A 5 46.11 17.36 -31.57
N LYS A 6 45.01 17.44 -30.82
CA LYS A 6 44.71 16.49 -29.76
C LYS A 6 44.37 15.16 -30.43
N ASN A 7 45.25 14.16 -30.31
CA ASN A 7 44.97 12.79 -30.70
C ASN A 7 43.67 12.32 -30.02
N LYS A 8 42.56 12.32 -30.76
CA LYS A 8 41.31 11.71 -30.32
C LYS A 8 41.45 10.21 -30.48
N LYS A 9 41.96 9.54 -29.44
CA LYS A 9 41.93 8.07 -29.37
C LYS A 9 40.46 7.63 -29.28
N GLY A 10 39.98 6.94 -30.31
CA GLY A 10 38.67 6.30 -30.29
C GLY A 10 38.73 5.00 -29.49
N PHE A 11 37.59 4.57 -28.93
CA PHE A 11 37.43 3.24 -28.34
C PHE A 11 37.54 2.17 -29.43
N THR A 12 38.21 1.06 -29.14
CA THR A 12 38.24 -0.08 -30.05
C THR A 12 36.94 -0.89 -29.92
N LEU A 13 36.51 -1.54 -31.01
CA LEU A 13 35.33 -2.41 -30.97
C LEU A 13 35.50 -3.58 -30.00
N ILE A 14 36.72 -4.12 -29.87
CA ILE A 14 36.99 -5.23 -28.96
C ILE A 14 36.90 -4.81 -27.49
N GLU A 15 37.36 -3.61 -27.14
CA GLU A 15 37.19 -3.05 -25.79
C GLU A 15 35.71 -2.91 -25.45
N LEU A 16 34.89 -2.47 -26.39
CA LEU A 16 33.45 -2.34 -26.18
C LEU A 16 32.77 -3.70 -26.04
N LEU A 17 33.14 -4.69 -26.85
CA LEU A 17 32.57 -6.04 -26.80
C LEU A 17 32.82 -6.74 -25.46
N VAL A 18 34.02 -6.61 -24.90
CA VAL A 18 34.35 -7.20 -23.59
C VAL A 18 33.53 -6.55 -22.48
N VAL A 19 33.37 -5.21 -22.52
CA VAL A 19 32.56 -4.48 -21.53
C VAL A 19 31.10 -4.95 -21.57
N VAL A 20 30.51 -5.08 -22.75
CA VAL A 20 29.13 -5.57 -22.90
C VAL A 20 28.99 -7.01 -22.40
N ALA A 21 29.98 -7.88 -22.65
CA ALA A 21 29.97 -9.25 -22.15
C ALA A 21 29.96 -9.31 -20.61
N ILE A 22 30.77 -8.47 -19.94
CA ILE A 22 30.81 -8.40 -18.47
C ILE A 22 29.50 -7.83 -17.91
N ILE A 23 28.98 -6.74 -18.50
CA ILE A 23 27.69 -6.16 -18.07
C ILE A 23 26.55 -7.17 -18.26
N GLY A 24 26.56 -7.94 -19.36
CA GLY A 24 25.55 -8.98 -19.61
C GLY A 24 25.54 -10.06 -18.52
N ALA A 25 26.72 -10.54 -18.10
CA ALA A 25 26.82 -11.51 -17.01
C ALA A 25 26.35 -10.94 -15.67
N LEU A 26 26.75 -9.71 -15.33
CA LEU A 26 26.32 -9.02 -14.10
C LEU A 26 24.83 -8.73 -14.09
N ALA A 27 24.25 -8.36 -15.23
CA ALA A 27 22.82 -8.10 -15.36
C ALA A 27 21.99 -9.37 -15.11
N ALA A 28 22.42 -10.52 -15.65
CA ALA A 28 21.70 -11.78 -15.47
C ALA A 28 21.54 -12.16 -13.99
N VAL A 29 22.60 -12.07 -13.20
CA VAL A 29 22.54 -12.34 -11.75
C VAL A 29 21.87 -11.20 -10.97
N GLY A 30 22.11 -9.95 -11.38
CA GLY A 30 21.57 -8.76 -10.74
C GLY A 30 20.04 -8.68 -10.81
N VAL A 31 19.44 -9.05 -11.95
CA VAL A 31 17.98 -8.98 -12.15
C VAL A 31 17.24 -9.92 -11.19
N VAL A 32 17.72 -11.14 -10.98
CA VAL A 32 17.07 -12.11 -10.07
C VAL A 32 17.10 -11.60 -8.63
N ALA A 33 18.26 -11.13 -8.17
CA ALA A 33 18.40 -10.58 -6.82
C ALA A 33 17.56 -9.30 -6.64
N TYR A 34 17.55 -8.42 -7.64
CA TYR A 34 16.78 -7.18 -7.61
C TYR A 34 15.27 -7.43 -7.51
N ASN A 35 14.74 -8.38 -8.29
CA ASN A 35 13.32 -8.75 -8.23
C ASN A 35 12.92 -9.28 -6.84
N GLY A 36 13.78 -10.07 -6.20
CA GLY A 36 13.53 -10.54 -4.82
C GLY A 36 13.52 -9.39 -3.81
N TYR A 37 14.46 -8.45 -3.93
CA TYR A 37 14.51 -7.26 -3.07
C TYR A 37 13.25 -6.38 -3.22
N ILE A 38 12.81 -6.12 -4.45
CA ILE A 38 11.59 -5.36 -4.73
C ILE A 38 10.36 -6.09 -4.18
N GLY A 39 10.29 -7.42 -4.29
CA GLY A 39 9.23 -8.22 -3.69
C GLY A 39 9.12 -8.01 -2.18
N ALA A 40 10.24 -8.17 -1.45
CA ALA A 40 10.27 -7.97 0.00
C ALA A 40 9.97 -6.51 0.40
N ALA A 41 10.40 -5.53 -0.40
CA ALA A 41 10.08 -4.12 -0.16
C ALA A 41 8.58 -3.84 -0.31
N ARG A 42 7.93 -4.41 -1.33
CA ARG A 42 6.48 -4.30 -1.54
C ARG A 42 5.69 -4.95 -0.41
N GLU A 43 6.11 -6.12 0.07
CA GLU A 43 5.48 -6.77 1.22
C GLU A 43 5.56 -5.91 2.48
N ASN A 44 6.74 -5.36 2.78
CA ASN A 44 6.92 -4.52 3.96
C ASN A 44 6.15 -3.20 3.85
N SER A 45 6.11 -2.60 2.65
CA SER A 45 5.28 -1.42 2.38
C SER A 45 3.80 -1.72 2.60
N THR A 46 3.30 -2.85 2.09
CA THR A 46 1.92 -3.31 2.29
C THR A 46 1.57 -3.46 3.77
N LYS A 47 2.46 -4.10 4.55
CA LYS A 47 2.28 -4.24 6.01
C LYS A 47 2.29 -2.89 6.71
N SER A 48 3.15 -1.96 6.27
CA SER A 48 3.20 -0.61 6.82
C SER A 48 1.92 0.17 6.52
N ILE A 49 1.40 0.08 5.30
CA ILE A 49 0.14 0.74 4.89
C ILE A 49 -1.02 0.17 5.72
N HIS A 50 -1.15 -1.16 5.85
CA HIS A 50 -2.17 -1.78 6.71
C HIS A 50 -2.16 -1.21 8.12
N ASN A 51 -0.98 -1.16 8.76
CA ASN A 51 -0.84 -0.63 10.11
C ASN A 51 -1.10 0.88 10.19
N GLY A 52 -0.72 1.64 9.16
CA GLY A 52 -0.98 3.07 9.05
C GLY A 52 -2.47 3.36 8.97
N VAL A 53 -3.19 2.64 8.10
CA VAL A 53 -4.65 2.75 7.93
C VAL A 53 -5.38 2.39 9.22
N ALA A 54 -5.04 1.26 9.85
CA ALA A 54 -5.67 0.86 11.12
C ALA A 54 -5.47 1.90 12.23
N LYS A 55 -4.25 2.45 12.35
CA LYS A 55 -3.94 3.51 13.33
C LYS A 55 -4.66 4.81 13.00
N TYR A 56 -4.72 5.20 11.74
CA TYR A 56 -5.45 6.38 11.30
C TYR A 56 -6.91 6.29 11.74
N ILE A 57 -7.57 5.18 11.42
CA ILE A 57 -8.98 4.98 11.75
C ILE A 57 -9.20 4.99 13.26
N ALA A 58 -8.34 4.31 14.03
CA ALA A 58 -8.45 4.29 15.49
C ALA A 58 -8.25 5.68 16.12
N ASN A 59 -7.32 6.48 15.61
CA ASN A 59 -7.06 7.83 16.11
C ASN A 59 -8.21 8.79 15.76
N GLU A 60 -8.76 8.69 14.56
CA GLU A 60 -9.90 9.50 14.13
C GLU A 60 -11.17 9.10 14.91
N ALA A 61 -11.42 7.81 15.12
CA ALA A 61 -12.51 7.33 15.97
C ALA A 61 -12.38 7.85 17.42
N ALA A 62 -11.16 7.89 17.97
CA ALA A 62 -10.92 8.42 19.30
C ALA A 62 -11.27 9.92 19.45
N LYS A 63 -11.29 10.71 18.36
CA LYS A 63 -11.72 12.11 18.42
C LYS A 63 -13.19 12.22 18.82
N CYS A 64 -14.02 11.29 18.38
CA CYS A 64 -15.44 11.27 18.71
C CYS A 64 -15.72 11.02 20.19
N ALA A 65 -14.84 10.30 20.88
CA ALA A 65 -14.91 10.15 22.33
C ALA A 65 -14.55 11.44 23.08
N LEU A 66 -13.86 12.40 22.44
CA LEU A 66 -13.43 13.66 23.03
C LEU A 66 -14.37 14.83 22.68
N ASN A 67 -14.98 14.79 21.49
CA ASN A 67 -15.92 15.78 20.99
C ASN A 67 -16.91 15.10 20.03
N GLU A 68 -18.18 15.08 20.40
CA GLU A 68 -19.26 14.45 19.61
C GLU A 68 -19.52 15.19 18.28
N ASP A 69 -19.21 16.48 18.19
CA ASP A 69 -19.36 17.30 16.97
C ASP A 69 -18.07 17.34 16.13
N ALA A 70 -17.13 16.42 16.34
CA ALA A 70 -15.86 16.42 15.63
C ALA A 70 -16.01 15.92 14.19
N THR A 71 -15.45 16.66 13.23
CA THR A 71 -15.20 16.12 11.90
C THR A 71 -14.04 15.13 11.93
N ILE A 72 -14.30 13.91 11.50
CA ILE A 72 -13.36 12.79 11.40
C ILE A 72 -13.15 12.37 9.95
N MET A 73 -12.04 11.67 9.67
CA MET A 73 -11.79 11.03 8.37
C MET A 73 -11.86 11.98 7.16
N GLY A 74 -11.60 13.27 7.38
CA GLY A 74 -11.61 14.33 6.37
C GLY A 74 -12.94 15.05 6.15
N ALA A 75 -14.09 14.39 6.36
CA ALA A 75 -15.41 14.98 6.11
C ALA A 75 -16.59 14.26 6.79
N GLN A 76 -16.34 13.30 7.68
CA GLN A 76 -17.38 12.52 8.35
C GLN A 76 -17.62 13.00 9.78
N GLU A 77 -18.76 12.66 10.34
CA GLU A 77 -19.17 13.02 11.69
C GLU A 77 -19.27 11.78 12.58
N CYS A 78 -19.39 11.98 13.89
CA CYS A 78 -19.31 10.91 14.89
C CYS A 78 -20.57 10.04 14.99
N ASP A 79 -21.60 10.36 14.20
CA ASP A 79 -22.88 9.65 14.07
C ASP A 79 -23.06 8.99 12.69
N ASP A 80 -22.12 9.21 11.76
CA ASP A 80 -22.14 8.59 10.45
C ASP A 80 -22.10 7.06 10.56
N SER A 81 -22.74 6.40 9.61
CA SER A 81 -22.75 4.94 9.58
C SER A 81 -21.39 4.40 9.13
N THR A 82 -21.05 3.20 9.60
CA THR A 82 -19.84 2.49 9.18
C THR A 82 -19.79 2.28 7.67
N ALA A 83 -20.95 2.18 7.00
CA ALA A 83 -21.02 2.04 5.55
C ALA A 83 -20.61 3.34 4.82
N ASP A 84 -21.03 4.49 5.35
CA ASP A 84 -20.67 5.80 4.80
C ASP A 84 -19.19 6.08 5.02
N ILE A 85 -18.67 5.77 6.21
CA ILE A 85 -17.23 5.87 6.52
C ILE A 85 -16.39 4.99 5.60
N VAL A 86 -16.78 3.71 5.39
CA VAL A 86 -16.05 2.83 4.45
C VAL A 86 -16.09 3.40 3.03
N THR A 87 -17.22 3.95 2.60
CA THR A 87 -17.35 4.57 1.27
C THR A 87 -16.46 5.81 1.13
N ALA A 88 -16.42 6.67 2.16
CA ALA A 88 -15.56 7.85 2.19
C ALA A 88 -14.07 7.48 2.16
N LEU A 89 -13.67 6.47 2.95
CA LEU A 89 -12.27 6.03 3.06
C LEU A 89 -11.77 5.22 1.86
N THR A 90 -12.67 4.67 1.04
CA THR A 90 -12.31 3.90 -0.17
C THR A 90 -12.60 4.66 -1.47
N GLY A 91 -13.18 5.86 -1.37
CA GLY A 91 -13.55 6.70 -2.50
C GLY A 91 -12.40 7.58 -3.02
N GLU A 92 -12.68 8.33 -4.08
CA GLU A 92 -11.70 9.18 -4.79
C GLU A 92 -11.16 10.33 -3.93
N ASN A 93 -11.97 10.83 -2.99
CA ASN A 93 -11.59 11.91 -2.07
C ASN A 93 -11.09 11.40 -0.72
N SER A 94 -10.70 10.13 -0.62
CA SER A 94 -10.23 9.55 0.63
C SER A 94 -8.98 10.27 1.15
N PRO A 95 -8.88 10.52 2.47
CA PRO A 95 -7.62 10.95 3.09
C PRO A 95 -6.52 9.88 2.99
N LEU A 96 -6.88 8.62 2.72
CA LEU A 96 -5.97 7.50 2.57
C LEU A 96 -5.52 7.39 1.11
N GLN A 97 -4.54 8.22 0.74
CA GLN A 97 -4.02 8.31 -0.64
C GLN A 97 -2.87 7.35 -0.94
N ASP A 98 -2.56 6.44 -0.03
CA ASP A 98 -1.52 5.43 -0.22
C ASP A 98 -1.74 4.64 -1.51
N LYS A 99 -0.63 4.36 -2.20
CA LYS A 99 -0.64 3.58 -3.44
C LYS A 99 -0.31 2.13 -3.17
N ASP A 100 -1.00 1.26 -3.88
CA ASP A 100 -0.73 -0.16 -3.86
C ASP A 100 0.70 -0.43 -4.39
N PRO A 101 1.56 -1.15 -3.65
CA PRO A 101 2.93 -1.39 -4.06
C PRO A 101 3.12 -2.30 -5.30
N TYR A 102 2.10 -3.05 -5.70
CA TYR A 102 2.11 -4.03 -6.79
C TYR A 102 1.52 -3.48 -8.09
N ASP A 103 0.37 -2.82 -8.02
CA ASP A 103 -0.35 -2.31 -9.21
C ASP A 103 -0.34 -0.78 -9.36
N GLY A 104 0.04 -0.03 -8.32
CA GLY A 104 0.08 1.44 -8.31
C GLY A 104 -1.29 2.12 -8.21
N GLY A 105 -2.37 1.34 -8.05
CA GLY A 105 -3.72 1.80 -7.78
C GLY A 105 -3.89 2.33 -6.36
N ALA A 106 -5.14 2.51 -5.94
CA ALA A 106 -5.44 2.87 -4.55
C ALA A 106 -5.11 1.67 -3.65
N ALA A 107 -4.34 1.89 -2.59
CA ALA A 107 -4.06 0.84 -1.62
C ALA A 107 -5.33 0.43 -0.87
N VAL A 108 -6.20 1.39 -0.52
CA VAL A 108 -7.40 1.13 0.27
C VAL A 108 -8.61 0.95 -0.65
N VAL A 109 -9.31 -0.17 -0.53
CA VAL A 109 -10.42 -0.56 -1.41
C VAL A 109 -11.58 -1.17 -0.63
N ALA A 110 -12.82 -0.97 -1.11
CA ALA A 110 -14.03 -1.52 -0.48
C ALA A 110 -14.24 -3.02 -0.75
N ALA A 111 -13.57 -3.55 -1.77
CA ALA A 111 -13.69 -4.95 -2.16
C ALA A 111 -12.34 -5.49 -2.65
N LYS A 112 -12.09 -6.76 -2.36
CA LYS A 112 -10.92 -7.48 -2.85
C LYS A 112 -10.95 -7.54 -4.38
N PRO A 113 -9.90 -7.08 -5.08
CA PRO A 113 -9.81 -7.23 -6.53
C PRO A 113 -9.86 -8.70 -6.96
N ALA A 114 -10.52 -8.95 -8.09
CA ALA A 114 -10.65 -10.30 -8.65
C ALA A 114 -9.30 -10.82 -9.19
N GLU A 115 -8.47 -9.91 -9.70
CA GLU A 115 -7.13 -10.20 -10.18
C GLU A 115 -6.11 -9.58 -9.22
N ASP A 116 -5.19 -10.40 -8.73
CA ASP A 116 -4.03 -10.02 -7.93
C ASP A 116 -4.30 -9.07 -6.73
N PRO A 117 -4.96 -9.54 -5.66
CA PRO A 117 -5.35 -8.74 -4.51
C PRO A 117 -4.20 -8.40 -3.54
N ARG A 118 -2.94 -8.53 -3.98
CA ARG A 118 -1.76 -8.24 -3.16
C ARG A 118 -1.58 -6.73 -3.03
N GLY A 119 -1.22 -6.27 -1.84
CA GLY A 119 -0.98 -4.85 -1.60
C GLY A 119 -2.23 -4.11 -1.15
N ASN A 120 -3.41 -4.55 -1.58
CA ASN A 120 -4.65 -3.88 -1.25
C ASN A 120 -5.04 -4.12 0.21
N VAL A 121 -5.45 -3.04 0.84
CA VAL A 121 -6.08 -2.95 2.14
C VAL A 121 -7.59 -2.93 1.93
N VAL A 122 -8.21 -4.10 2.08
CA VAL A 122 -9.66 -4.27 1.89
C VAL A 122 -10.36 -3.85 3.17
N MET A 123 -11.19 -2.82 3.10
CA MET A 123 -11.99 -2.33 4.22
C MET A 123 -13.44 -2.77 4.05
N THR A 124 -13.96 -3.41 5.09
CA THR A 124 -15.34 -3.91 5.12
C THR A 124 -16.01 -3.59 6.44
N LYS A 125 -17.32 -3.37 6.38
CA LYS A 125 -18.18 -3.24 7.55
C LYS A 125 -18.17 -4.54 8.36
N ALA A 126 -18.06 -4.44 9.68
CA ALA A 126 -18.01 -5.56 10.61
C ALA A 126 -18.79 -5.30 11.91
N ASP A 127 -19.83 -4.47 11.84
CA ASP A 127 -20.70 -4.13 12.98
C ASP A 127 -21.20 -5.37 13.73
N VAL A 128 -21.31 -5.24 15.05
CA VAL A 128 -21.77 -6.31 15.94
C VAL A 128 -22.88 -5.77 16.82
N GLU A 129 -23.98 -6.51 16.92
CA GLU A 129 -25.06 -6.20 17.85
C GLU A 129 -24.79 -6.87 19.20
N VAL A 130 -24.77 -6.09 20.28
CA VAL A 130 -24.61 -6.57 21.66
C VAL A 130 -25.69 -5.92 22.51
N ASP A 131 -26.51 -6.72 23.18
CA ASP A 131 -27.58 -6.25 24.08
C ASP A 131 -28.53 -5.20 23.46
N GLY A 132 -28.83 -5.34 22.15
CA GLY A 132 -29.71 -4.43 21.41
C GLY A 132 -29.06 -3.10 21.00
N LYS A 133 -27.75 -2.97 21.14
CA LYS A 133 -26.95 -1.83 20.63
C LYS A 133 -26.03 -2.28 19.49
N THR A 134 -25.86 -1.42 18.50
CA THR A 134 -25.01 -1.69 17.32
C THR A 134 -23.62 -1.11 17.53
N ILE A 135 -22.65 -1.97 17.84
CA ILE A 135 -21.25 -1.58 17.90
C ILE A 135 -20.70 -1.50 16.48
N GLN A 136 -20.35 -0.29 16.07
CA GLN A 136 -19.86 0.03 14.74
C GLN A 136 -18.38 -0.34 14.61
N LYS A 137 -18.05 -1.27 13.70
CA LYS A 137 -16.68 -1.79 13.54
C LYS A 137 -16.29 -1.89 12.08
N ILE A 138 -15.04 -1.56 11.77
CA ILE A 138 -14.44 -1.80 10.46
C ILE A 138 -13.44 -2.95 10.55
N LYS A 139 -13.58 -3.93 9.67
CA LYS A 139 -12.58 -4.96 9.43
C LYS A 139 -11.70 -4.55 8.25
N ILE A 140 -10.40 -4.58 8.50
CA ILE A 140 -9.33 -4.29 7.56
C ILE A 140 -8.61 -5.61 7.28
N GLU A 141 -8.60 -6.04 6.02
CA GLU A 141 -7.95 -7.27 5.60
C GLU A 141 -6.95 -6.96 4.47
N THR A 142 -5.70 -7.36 4.62
CA THR A 142 -4.64 -7.08 3.65
C THR A 142 -3.86 -8.33 3.34
N CYS A 143 -3.79 -8.66 2.06
CA CYS A 143 -2.92 -9.73 1.57
C CYS A 143 -1.59 -9.13 1.08
N TYR A 144 -0.46 -9.69 1.49
CA TYR A 144 0.86 -9.21 1.05
C TYR A 144 1.59 -10.19 0.11
N ASP A 145 1.11 -11.42 -0.06
CA ASP A 145 1.75 -12.44 -0.90
C ASP A 145 0.78 -13.02 -1.95
N LYS A 146 1.30 -13.55 -3.06
CA LYS A 146 0.50 -13.95 -4.23
C LYS A 146 -0.49 -15.06 -3.91
N ALA A 147 -0.16 -15.92 -2.95
CA ALA A 147 -1.02 -17.03 -2.58
C ALA A 147 -2.26 -16.58 -1.78
N CYS A 148 -2.24 -15.38 -1.18
CA CYS A 148 -3.29 -14.84 -0.31
C CYS A 148 -3.98 -15.88 0.58
N THR A 149 -3.16 -16.71 1.21
CA THR A 149 -3.60 -17.66 2.22
C THR A 149 -3.77 -16.96 3.57
N ALA A 150 -4.48 -17.59 4.51
CA ALA A 150 -4.64 -17.07 5.86
C ALA A 150 -3.31 -16.68 6.53
N ALA A 151 -2.23 -17.43 6.26
CA ALA A 151 -0.89 -17.17 6.80
C ALA A 151 -0.23 -15.89 6.25
N ASN A 152 -0.67 -15.44 5.07
CA ASN A 152 -0.14 -14.26 4.38
C ASN A 152 -1.15 -13.10 4.29
N THR A 153 -2.12 -13.10 5.20
CA THR A 153 -3.12 -12.04 5.36
C THR A 153 -3.02 -11.43 6.75
N LEU A 154 -3.04 -10.11 6.80
CA LEU A 154 -3.24 -9.35 8.03
C LEU A 154 -4.71 -9.00 8.16
N SER A 155 -5.28 -9.23 9.33
CA SER A 155 -6.66 -8.86 9.65
C SER A 155 -6.68 -8.07 10.95
N THR A 156 -7.21 -6.85 10.89
CA THR A 156 -7.38 -5.97 12.05
C THR A 156 -8.82 -5.47 12.07
N THR A 157 -9.48 -5.53 13.22
CA THR A 157 -10.80 -4.95 13.41
C THR A 157 -10.67 -3.75 14.34
N VAL A 158 -11.18 -2.60 13.89
CA VAL A 158 -11.18 -1.35 14.65
C VAL A 158 -12.62 -1.01 15.00
N GLN A 159 -12.89 -0.80 16.29
CA GLN A 159 -14.17 -0.26 16.75
C GLN A 159 -14.15 1.25 16.56
N ILE A 160 -15.23 1.79 16.01
CA ILE A 160 -15.37 3.21 15.73
C ILE A 160 -16.32 3.84 16.74
N PHE A 161 -17.53 3.28 16.89
CA PHE A 161 -18.57 3.77 17.80
C PHE A 161 -19.27 2.62 18.54
N GLU A 162 -20.02 2.96 19.60
CA GLU A 162 -20.89 2.05 20.38
C GLU A 162 -22.38 2.28 20.12
#